data_AF-A0A520MS49-F1
#
_entry.id   AF-A0A520MS49-F1
#
_cell.length_a   1.000
_cell.length_b   1.000
_cell.length_c   1.000
_cell.angle_alpha   90.00
_cell.angle_beta   90.00
_cell.angle_gamma   90.00
#
_symmetry.space_group_name_H-M   'P 1'
#
loop_
_entity.id
_entity.type
_entity.pdbx_description
1 polymer ?
#
loop_
_entity_poly.entity_id
_entity_poly.type
_entity_poly.pdbx_seq_one_letter_code
_entity_poly.pdbx_strand_id
1 'polypeptide(L)'
;MHITALKSPDSRDHRSVIHPDTVKKILALPGATVSFESGIGNGINISDQTFIDLGLKAISRDECLSQGNFIITPSSLSIDESNKIQSGSTVLGMLNPFYAVDELKALNQSRINVVSMEFIPRITRAQKMDVLSSQANLAGYAAVLEAAQ
;
A
#
# COMPACT_ATOMS: atom_id res chain seq x y z
N MET A 1 2.28 15.10 8.45
CA MET A 1 2.66 14.16 7.38
C MET A 1 1.38 13.65 6.73
N HIS A 2 1.23 13.88 5.42
CA HIS A 2 0.07 13.36 4.68
C HIS A 2 0.40 11.99 4.10
N ILE A 3 -0.32 10.98 4.58
CA ILE A 3 -0.23 9.59 4.14
C ILE A 3 -1.34 9.36 3.10
N THR A 4 -0.99 8.77 1.97
CA THR A 4 -1.96 8.37 0.95
C THR A 4 -1.90 6.87 0.72
N ALA A 5 -3.06 6.23 0.57
CA ALA A 5 -3.17 4.80 0.34
C ALA A 5 -3.74 4.54 -1.06
N LEU A 6 -3.05 3.72 -1.84
CA LEU A 6 -3.43 3.36 -3.20
C LEU A 6 -4.11 1.99 -3.22
N LYS A 7 -5.08 1.80 -4.13
CA LYS A 7 -5.61 0.48 -4.43
C LYS A 7 -4.79 -0.19 -5.53
N SER A 8 -4.93 -1.50 -5.68
CA SER A 8 -4.24 -2.23 -6.74
C SER A 8 -4.86 -1.87 -8.10
N PRO A 9 -4.03 -1.61 -9.15
CA PRO A 9 -4.53 -1.47 -10.51
C PRO A 9 -4.90 -2.84 -11.13
N ASP A 10 -4.45 -3.96 -10.54
CA ASP A 10 -4.87 -5.30 -10.98
C ASP A 10 -6.26 -5.62 -10.44
N SER A 11 -7.24 -5.76 -11.34
CA SER A 11 -8.62 -6.13 -11.01
C SER A 11 -8.76 -7.46 -10.24
N ARG A 12 -7.76 -8.33 -10.28
CA ARG A 12 -7.75 -9.62 -9.56
C ARG A 12 -7.21 -9.50 -8.14
N ASP A 13 -6.55 -8.38 -7.81
CA ASP A 13 -6.00 -8.13 -6.49
C ASP A 13 -7.04 -7.41 -5.62
N HIS A 14 -7.77 -8.20 -4.84
CA HIS A 14 -8.81 -7.72 -3.94
C HIS A 14 -8.29 -7.20 -2.59
N ARG A 15 -6.96 -7.14 -2.39
CA ARG A 15 -6.39 -6.71 -1.11
C ARG A 15 -6.47 -5.19 -0.95
N SER A 16 -6.50 -4.76 0.30
CA SER A 16 -6.37 -3.35 0.68
C SER A 16 -5.14 -3.14 1.56
N VAL A 17 -4.43 -2.05 1.35
CA VAL A 17 -3.26 -1.69 2.19
C VAL A 17 -3.66 -1.02 3.51
N ILE A 18 -4.94 -0.70 3.69
CA ILE A 18 -5.49 -0.15 4.92
C ILE A 18 -6.73 -0.93 5.36
N HIS A 19 -6.97 -0.97 6.67
CA HIS A 19 -8.17 -1.57 7.26
C HIS A 19 -8.70 -0.65 8.36
N PRO A 20 -10.03 -0.52 8.58
CA PRO A 20 -10.61 0.32 9.63
C PRO A 20 -10.00 0.08 11.02
N ASP A 21 -9.66 -1.16 11.34
CA ASP A 21 -9.09 -1.52 12.65
C ASP A 21 -7.63 -1.12 12.81
N THR A 22 -6.86 -1.07 11.73
CA THR A 22 -5.43 -0.75 11.77
C THR A 22 -5.17 0.73 11.52
N VAL A 23 -5.97 1.36 10.66
CA VAL A 23 -5.77 2.76 10.25
C VAL A 23 -5.97 3.75 11.41
N LYS A 24 -6.81 3.41 12.39
CA LYS A 24 -6.98 4.20 13.63
C LYS A 24 -5.66 4.46 14.35
N LYS A 25 -4.74 3.48 14.35
CA LYS A 25 -3.41 3.63 14.96
C LYS A 25 -2.53 4.62 14.21
N ILE A 26 -2.69 4.70 12.88
CA ILE A 26 -1.99 5.66 12.03
C ILE A 26 -2.54 7.06 12.29
N LEU A 27 -3.87 7.22 12.35
CA LEU A 27 -4.52 8.50 12.64
C LEU A 27 -4.19 9.05 14.04
N ALA A 28 -3.90 8.18 15.00
CA ALA A 28 -3.49 8.57 16.34
C ALA A 28 -2.07 9.17 16.40
N LEU A 29 -1.27 9.05 15.34
CA LEU A 29 0.06 9.65 15.28
C LEU A 29 -0.06 11.18 15.16
N PRO A 30 0.65 11.96 15.99
CA PRO A 30 0.57 13.42 15.94
C PRO A 30 0.90 13.98 14.56
N GLY A 31 -0.04 14.75 13.99
CA GLY A 31 0.12 15.40 12.69
C GLY A 31 0.03 14.46 11.49
N ALA A 32 -0.39 13.21 11.66
CA ALA A 32 -0.69 12.31 10.55
C ALA A 32 -2.10 12.59 10.00
N THR A 33 -2.20 12.76 8.69
CA THR A 33 -3.47 12.77 7.96
C THR A 33 -3.46 11.63 6.96
N VAL A 34 -4.61 11.01 6.73
CA VAL A 34 -4.72 9.89 5.79
C VAL A 34 -5.77 10.20 4.73
N SER A 35 -5.40 10.03 3.46
CA SER A 35 -6.33 9.98 2.34
C SER A 35 -6.15 8.68 1.59
N PHE A 36 -7.16 8.26 0.84
CA PHE A 36 -7.14 6.98 0.15
C PHE A 36 -7.79 7.10 -1.22
N GLU A 37 -7.34 6.26 -2.14
CA GLU A 37 -7.93 6.15 -3.46
C GLU A 37 -9.35 5.58 -3.35
N SER A 38 -10.35 6.26 -3.91
CA SER A 38 -11.75 5.80 -3.83
C SER A 38 -11.92 4.35 -4.30
N GLY A 39 -12.69 3.57 -3.52
CA GLY A 39 -12.91 2.14 -3.71
C GLY A 39 -11.79 1.23 -3.18
N ILE A 40 -10.84 1.74 -2.38
CA ILE A 40 -9.72 0.93 -1.83
C ILE A 40 -10.18 -0.26 -0.97
N GLY A 41 -11.40 -0.20 -0.42
CA GLY A 41 -11.97 -1.24 0.43
C GLY A 41 -12.85 -2.26 -0.28
N ASN A 42 -13.14 -2.08 -1.57
CA ASN A 42 -14.15 -2.89 -2.29
C ASN A 42 -13.81 -4.40 -2.24
N GLY A 43 -12.55 -4.76 -2.44
CA GLY A 43 -12.11 -6.17 -2.44
C GLY A 43 -12.13 -6.83 -1.06
N ILE A 44 -12.23 -6.04 0.02
CA ILE A 44 -12.35 -6.54 1.40
C ILE A 44 -13.74 -6.29 2.00
N ASN A 45 -14.73 -5.99 1.15
CA ASN A 45 -16.12 -5.70 1.54
C ASN A 45 -16.28 -4.52 2.49
N ILE A 46 -15.47 -3.47 2.31
CA ILE A 46 -15.54 -2.23 3.11
C ILE A 46 -15.84 -1.05 2.20
N SER A 47 -16.90 -0.31 2.53
CA SER A 47 -17.29 0.89 1.78
C SER A 47 -16.36 2.07 2.08
N ASP A 48 -16.23 2.99 1.11
CA ASP A 48 -15.50 4.26 1.32
C ASP A 48 -16.07 5.05 2.51
N GLN A 49 -17.39 4.99 2.73
CA GLN A 49 -18.05 5.67 3.86
C GLN A 49 -17.47 5.23 5.20
N THR A 50 -17.15 3.94 5.36
CA THR A 50 -16.54 3.41 6.59
C THR A 50 -15.19 4.07 6.90
N PHE A 51 -14.39 4.39 5.88
CA PHE A 51 -13.14 5.12 6.07
C PHE A 51 -13.37 6.62 6.30
N ILE A 52 -14.34 7.21 5.59
CA ILE A 52 -14.72 8.62 5.75
C ILE A 52 -15.21 8.90 7.18
N ASP A 53 -16.01 8.00 7.76
CA ASP A 53 -16.50 8.09 9.15
C ASP A 53 -15.36 8.04 10.18
N LEU A 54 -14.20 7.49 9.81
CA LEU A 54 -12.98 7.50 10.63
C LEU A 54 -12.14 8.79 10.45
N GLY A 55 -12.58 9.72 9.60
CA GLY A 55 -11.90 10.98 9.32
C GLY A 55 -10.89 10.92 8.17
N LEU A 56 -10.90 9.85 7.36
CA LEU A 56 -10.12 9.79 6.13
C LEU A 56 -10.81 10.56 4.99
N LYS A 57 -10.05 10.92 3.96
CA LYS A 57 -10.58 11.50 2.72
C LYS A 57 -10.44 10.54 1.55
N ALA A 58 -11.55 10.22 0.89
CA ALA A 58 -11.56 9.55 -0.40
C ALA A 58 -11.18 10.56 -1.49
N ILE A 59 -10.14 10.26 -2.28
CA ILE A 59 -9.63 11.11 -3.36
C ILE A 59 -9.29 10.25 -4.58
N SER A 60 -9.02 10.88 -5.73
CA SER A 60 -8.57 10.16 -6.92
C SER A 60 -7.15 9.63 -6.77
N ARG A 61 -6.78 8.64 -7.60
CA ARG A 61 -5.42 8.09 -7.65
C ARG A 61 -4.36 9.16 -7.92
N ASP A 62 -4.62 10.06 -8.85
CA ASP A 62 -3.71 11.16 -9.20
C ASP A 62 -3.53 12.15 -8.05
N GLU A 63 -4.59 12.43 -7.29
CA GLU A 63 -4.49 13.23 -6.07
C GLU A 63 -3.70 12.50 -4.98
N CYS A 64 -3.89 11.18 -4.81
CA CYS A 64 -3.08 10.39 -3.87
C CYS A 64 -1.58 10.49 -4.16
N LEU A 65 -1.21 10.39 -5.44
CA LEU A 65 0.19 10.45 -5.90
C LEU A 65 0.77 11.85 -5.74
N SER A 66 0.02 12.89 -6.11
CA SER A 66 0.52 14.28 -6.12
C SER A 66 0.50 14.99 -4.77
N GLN A 67 -0.35 14.56 -3.83
CA GLN A 67 -0.49 15.18 -2.50
C GLN A 67 0.20 14.39 -1.37
N GLY A 68 0.46 13.10 -1.57
CA GLY A 68 1.02 12.22 -0.55
C GLY A 68 2.50 12.47 -0.28
N ASN A 69 2.87 12.71 0.98
CA ASN A 69 4.27 12.69 1.41
C ASN A 69 4.75 11.25 1.71
N PHE A 70 3.81 10.38 2.09
CA PHE A 70 4.06 8.98 2.39
C PHE A 70 2.97 8.13 1.71
N ILE A 71 3.33 7.39 0.68
CA ILE A 71 2.40 6.65 -0.17
C ILE A 71 2.51 5.17 0.18
N ILE A 72 1.39 4.53 0.51
CA ILE A 72 1.30 3.09 0.77
C ILE A 72 0.63 2.43 -0.44
N THR A 73 1.29 1.42 -1.01
CA THR A 73 0.83 0.76 -2.25
C THR A 73 0.91 -0.78 -2.16
N PRO A 74 -0.07 -1.52 -2.72
CA PRO A 74 -0.05 -2.97 -2.74
C PRO A 74 0.86 -3.54 -3.85
N SER A 75 1.33 -2.70 -4.77
CA SER A 75 2.14 -3.09 -5.93
C SER A 75 3.14 -1.99 -6.31
N SER A 76 4.10 -2.31 -7.19
CA SER A 76 4.98 -1.31 -7.79
C SER A 76 4.18 -0.24 -8.55
N LEU A 77 4.75 0.95 -8.68
CA LEU A 77 4.15 2.08 -9.37
C LEU A 77 4.71 2.18 -10.78
N SER A 78 3.87 2.56 -11.73
CA SER A 78 4.34 2.76 -13.10
C SER A 78 5.31 3.94 -13.20
N ILE A 79 6.04 4.01 -14.32
CA ILE A 79 6.91 5.14 -14.61
C ILE A 79 6.12 6.45 -14.65
N ASP A 80 4.91 6.44 -15.22
CA ASP A 80 4.04 7.62 -15.29
C ASP A 80 3.54 8.05 -13.91
N GLU A 81 3.25 7.10 -13.03
CA GLU A 81 2.86 7.38 -11.65
C GLU A 81 4.01 7.96 -10.84
N SER A 82 5.22 7.46 -11.06
CA SER A 82 6.44 7.95 -10.40
C SER A 82 6.65 9.44 -10.67
N ASN A 83 6.37 9.90 -11.88
CA ASN A 83 6.49 11.31 -12.27
C ASN A 83 5.45 12.24 -11.61
N LYS A 84 4.37 11.68 -11.06
CA LYS A 84 3.31 12.45 -10.38
C LYS A 84 3.60 12.67 -8.89
N ILE A 85 4.59 11.97 -8.34
CA ILE A 85 4.92 12.02 -6.93
C ILE A 85 5.89 13.16 -6.66
N GLN A 86 5.67 13.87 -5.56
CA GLN A 86 6.57 14.94 -5.13
C GLN A 86 7.94 14.37 -4.73
N SER A 87 9.01 14.95 -5.27
CA SER A 87 10.39 14.65 -4.88
C SER A 87 10.57 14.72 -3.35
N GLY A 88 11.27 13.75 -2.77
CA GLY A 88 11.47 13.62 -1.33
C GLY A 88 10.37 12.87 -0.58
N SER A 89 9.27 12.52 -1.25
CA SER A 89 8.24 11.65 -0.68
C SER A 89 8.75 10.21 -0.48
N THR A 90 8.03 9.44 0.32
CA THR A 90 8.34 8.02 0.57
C THR A 90 7.25 7.12 0.02
N VAL A 91 7.64 6.05 -0.68
CA VAL A 91 6.74 4.97 -1.12
C VAL A 91 7.05 3.70 -0.31
N LEU A 92 6.02 3.12 0.29
CA LEU A 92 6.05 1.86 1.04
C LEU A 92 5.13 0.84 0.38
N GLY A 93 5.63 -0.34 0.04
CA GLY A 93 4.78 -1.36 -0.58
C GLY A 93 5.48 -2.63 -1.03
N MET A 94 4.74 -3.46 -1.76
CA MET A 94 5.29 -4.60 -2.51
C MET A 94 5.78 -4.10 -3.87
N LEU A 95 7.09 -3.88 -4.00
CA LEU A 95 7.68 -3.18 -5.15
C LEU A 95 8.39 -4.10 -6.13
N ASN A 96 8.41 -5.40 -5.82
CA ASN A 96 8.93 -6.47 -6.64
C ASN A 96 10.32 -6.16 -7.25
N PRO A 97 11.35 -5.92 -6.41
CA PRO A 97 12.59 -5.27 -6.83
C PRO A 97 13.43 -6.05 -7.84
N PHE A 98 13.21 -7.36 -7.96
CA PHE A 98 13.90 -8.21 -8.94
C PHE A 98 13.27 -8.16 -10.33
N TYR A 99 12.02 -7.71 -10.46
CA TYR A 99 11.27 -7.72 -11.72
C TYR A 99 10.88 -6.31 -12.18
N ALA A 100 10.64 -5.37 -11.26
CA ALA A 100 10.23 -4.00 -11.57
C ALA A 100 11.44 -3.03 -11.56
N VAL A 101 12.51 -3.41 -12.27
CA VAL A 101 13.79 -2.69 -12.22
C VAL A 101 13.68 -1.28 -12.83
N ASP A 102 12.90 -1.13 -13.90
CA ASP A 102 12.77 0.17 -14.59
C ASP A 102 11.84 1.12 -13.83
N GLU A 103 10.79 0.59 -13.20
CA GLU A 103 9.93 1.32 -12.27
C GLU A 103 10.72 1.84 -11.07
N LEU A 104 11.58 0.99 -10.48
CA LEU A 104 12.46 1.42 -9.38
C LEU A 104 13.46 2.49 -9.80
N LYS A 105 14.01 2.41 -11.02
CA LYS A 105 14.86 3.48 -11.57
C LYS A 105 14.09 4.78 -11.72
N ALA A 106 12.84 4.75 -12.18
CA ALA A 106 12.00 5.93 -12.31
C ALA A 106 11.71 6.58 -10.95
N LEU A 107 11.41 5.78 -9.93
CA LEU A 107 11.26 6.28 -8.54
C LEU A 107 12.54 6.94 -8.04
N ASN A 108 13.70 6.33 -8.29
CA ASN A 108 15.00 6.89 -7.92
C ASN A 108 15.31 8.20 -8.66
N GLN A 109 15.07 8.26 -9.98
CA GLN A 109 15.25 9.48 -10.78
C GLN A 109 14.35 10.63 -10.29
N SER A 110 13.16 10.30 -9.81
CA SER A 110 12.21 11.25 -9.21
C SER A 110 12.56 11.63 -7.77
N ARG A 111 13.70 11.15 -7.23
CA ARG A 111 14.19 11.39 -5.86
C ARG A 111 13.18 10.96 -4.79
N ILE A 112 12.52 9.83 -5.03
CA ILE A 112 11.55 9.24 -4.11
C ILE A 112 12.28 8.24 -3.21
N ASN A 113 12.01 8.32 -1.91
CA ASN A 113 12.49 7.32 -0.96
C ASN A 113 11.63 6.06 -1.07
N VAL A 114 12.25 4.89 -1.12
CA VAL A 114 11.54 3.64 -1.38
C VAL A 114 11.79 2.63 -0.27
N VAL A 115 10.71 2.06 0.26
CA VAL A 115 10.72 0.98 1.25
C VAL A 115 9.96 -0.22 0.66
N SER A 116 10.71 -1.21 0.19
CA SER A 116 10.18 -2.48 -0.29
C SER A 116 9.92 -3.43 0.88
N MET A 117 8.68 -3.88 1.01
CA MET A 117 8.28 -4.81 2.07
C MET A 117 8.87 -6.21 1.87
N GLU A 118 9.29 -6.57 0.65
CA GLU A 118 9.98 -7.82 0.34
C GLU A 118 11.36 -7.92 0.99
N PHE A 119 11.99 -6.77 1.30
CA PHE A 119 13.32 -6.70 1.91
C PHE A 119 13.28 -6.51 3.44
N ILE A 120 12.12 -6.66 4.08
CA ILE A 120 12.05 -6.71 5.54
C ILE A 120 12.91 -7.88 6.05
N PRO A 121 13.90 -7.62 6.93
CA PRO A 121 14.77 -8.68 7.45
C PRO A 121 13.96 -9.75 8.21
N ARG A 122 14.21 -11.02 7.91
CA ARG A 122 13.55 -12.16 8.58
C ARG A 122 14.20 -12.47 9.94
N ILE A 123 14.05 -11.54 10.88
CA ILE A 123 14.55 -11.64 12.26
C ILE A 123 13.39 -11.48 13.25
N THR A 124 13.52 -12.02 14.47
CA THR A 124 12.45 -12.02 15.50
C THR A 124 11.88 -10.63 15.76
N ARG A 125 12.73 -9.59 15.77
CA ARG A 125 12.30 -8.19 16.01
C ARG A 125 11.39 -7.65 14.91
N ALA A 126 11.52 -8.15 13.67
CA ALA A 126 10.81 -7.68 12.49
C ALA A 126 9.65 -8.58 12.05
N GLN A 127 9.40 -9.69 12.75
CA GLN A 127 8.39 -10.68 12.36
C GLN A 127 6.98 -10.08 12.19
N LYS A 128 6.61 -9.08 13.00
CA LYS A 128 5.31 -8.37 12.89
C LYS A 128 5.19 -7.51 11.62
N MET A 129 6.28 -7.27 10.91
CA MET A 129 6.34 -6.49 9.67
C MET A 129 6.54 -7.36 8.42
N ASP A 130 6.73 -8.69 8.59
CA ASP A 130 6.99 -9.60 7.48
C ASP A 130 5.71 -9.91 6.70
N VAL A 131 5.51 -9.15 5.63
CA VAL A 131 4.38 -9.32 4.71
C VAL A 131 4.41 -10.66 3.98
N LEU A 132 5.61 -11.18 3.65
CA LEU A 132 5.74 -12.40 2.86
C LEU A 132 5.27 -13.60 3.69
N SER A 133 5.66 -13.66 4.95
CA SER A 133 5.18 -14.70 5.87
C SER A 133 3.67 -14.61 6.10
N SER A 134 3.12 -13.40 6.25
CA SER A 134 1.66 -13.19 6.40
C SER A 134 0.88 -13.68 5.17
N GLN A 135 1.31 -13.28 3.97
CA GLN A 135 0.62 -13.66 2.73
C GLN A 135 0.80 -15.15 2.41
N ALA A 136 1.99 -15.73 2.63
CA ALA A 136 2.23 -17.14 2.41
C ALA A 136 1.37 -18.04 3.31
N ASN A 137 1.13 -17.62 4.56
CA ASN A 137 0.26 -18.36 5.47
C ASN A 137 -1.19 -18.42 4.96
N LEU A 138 -1.74 -17.28 4.52
CA LEU A 138 -3.09 -17.22 3.93
C LEU A 138 -3.17 -18.01 2.62
N ALA A 139 -2.13 -17.94 1.78
CA ALA A 139 -2.05 -18.70 0.53
C ALA A 139 -2.06 -20.22 0.79
N GLY A 140 -1.34 -20.69 1.82
CA GLY A 140 -1.34 -22.09 2.21
C GLY A 140 -2.71 -22.58 2.69
N TYR A 141 -3.41 -21.77 3.49
CA TYR A 141 -4.78 -22.06 3.91
C TYR A 141 -5.74 -22.12 2.71
N ALA A 142 -5.69 -21.13 1.82
CA ALA A 142 -6.53 -21.09 0.62
C ALA A 142 -6.26 -22.30 -0.30
N ALA A 143 -4.99 -22.68 -0.49
CA ALA A 143 -4.63 -23.84 -1.31
C ALA A 143 -5.24 -25.15 -0.80
N VAL A 144 -5.34 -25.34 0.53
CA VAL A 144 -5.99 -26.52 1.11
C VAL A 144 -7.50 -26.52 0.85
N LEU A 145 -8.16 -25.35 0.93
CA LEU A 145 -9.58 -25.22 0.62
C LEU A 145 -9.88 -25.49 -0.85
N GLU A 146 -9.06 -24.95 -1.76
CA GLU A 146 -9.18 -25.18 -3.20
C GLU A 146 -8.95 -26.65 -3.57
N ALA A 147 -8.00 -27.33 -2.91
CA ALA A 147 -7.74 -28.76 -3.16
C ALA A 147 -8.87 -29.69 -2.69
N ALA A 148 -9.75 -29.21 -1.80
CA ALA A 148 -10.87 -29.97 -1.26
C ALA A 148 -12.18 -29.79 -2.08
N GLN A 149 -12.20 -28.87 -3.04
CA GLN A 149 -13.29 -28.69 -4.00
C GLN A 149 -13.18 -29.69 -5.15
#